data_AF-X6L9D0-F1
#
_entry.id   AF-X6L9D0-F1
#
_cell.length_a   1.000
_cell.length_b   1.000
_cell.length_c   1.000
_cell.angle_alpha   90.00
_cell.angle_beta   90.00
_cell.angle_gamma   90.00
#
_symmetry.space_group_name_H-M   'P 1'
#
loop_
_entity.id
_entity.type
_entity.pdbx_description
1 polymer ?
#
loop_
_entity_poly.entity_id
_entity_poly.type
_entity_poly.pdbx_seq_one_letter_code
_entity_poly.pdbx_strand_id
1 'polypeptide(L)'
;EFNSFHIIWKDVSNRIHKESLNPYSTTFKQGIQYVKDKLQMSAHFINGTDELIIFECKFDKCKPALLSNMNNPDISLHDIYKYLPHYPIIQVHWEIFETSMVPYKRTIYIQRNNLSKSVPIQNIVISSNEKPTFNPLLYECDLHKLKVIQDAVHSKVSRNYELRGLLYEMIKNVSHKNIKKQINYNEKNPNKLILNEKILTILNELKILYHDDIHKQMGYSLQLWHIC
;
A
#
# COMPACT_ATOMS: atom_id res chain seq x y z
N GLU A 1 -36.48 16.14 -11.03
CA GLU A 1 -35.08 16.46 -11.39
C GLU A 1 -34.41 15.23 -11.98
N PHE A 2 -33.68 15.39 -13.09
CA PHE A 2 -33.14 14.29 -13.90
C PHE A 2 -31.96 13.52 -13.27
N ASN A 3 -31.44 13.98 -12.11
CA ASN A 3 -30.22 13.49 -11.46
C ASN A 3 -30.43 13.11 -9.98
N SER A 4 -31.60 12.59 -9.62
CA SER A 4 -31.94 12.37 -8.21
C SER A 4 -31.47 11.02 -7.65
N PHE A 5 -31.15 10.06 -8.51
CA PHE A 5 -30.64 8.74 -8.13
C PHE A 5 -29.12 8.77 -8.05
N HIS A 6 -28.59 8.52 -6.85
CA HIS A 6 -27.15 8.57 -6.60
C HIS A 6 -26.63 7.23 -6.12
N ILE A 7 -25.49 6.85 -6.66
CA ILE A 7 -24.73 5.70 -6.21
C ILE A 7 -23.56 6.21 -5.38
N ILE A 8 -23.37 5.58 -4.24
CA ILE A 8 -22.27 5.82 -3.32
C ILE A 8 -21.43 4.56 -3.24
N TRP A 9 -20.11 4.70 -3.29
CA TRP A 9 -19.17 3.60 -3.04
C TRP A 9 -17.93 4.13 -2.35
N LYS A 10 -17.11 3.20 -1.83
CA LYS A 10 -15.83 3.52 -1.23
C LYS A 10 -14.70 2.93 -2.07
N ASP A 11 -13.62 3.68 -2.23
CA ASP A 11 -12.39 3.17 -2.82
C ASP A 11 -11.50 2.47 -1.78
N VAL A 12 -10.36 1.94 -2.25
CA VAL A 12 -9.34 1.28 -1.41
C VAL A 12 -8.74 2.20 -0.33
N SER A 13 -8.85 3.52 -0.51
CA SER A 13 -8.42 4.54 0.46
C SER A 13 -9.55 4.97 1.41
N ASN A 14 -10.68 4.26 1.42
CA ASN A 14 -11.90 4.59 2.15
C ASN A 14 -12.52 5.96 1.79
N ARG A 15 -12.16 6.55 0.64
CA ARG A 15 -12.81 7.78 0.19
C ARG A 15 -14.18 7.44 -0.37
N ILE A 16 -15.15 8.27 -0.02
CA ILE A 16 -16.53 8.12 -0.47
C ILE A 16 -16.68 8.84 -1.81
N HIS A 17 -17.12 8.08 -2.81
CA HIS A 17 -17.47 8.59 -4.13
C HIS A 17 -18.99 8.64 -4.27
N LYS A 18 -19.49 9.64 -4.98
CA LYS A 18 -20.92 9.83 -5.23
C LYS A 18 -21.12 10.21 -6.68
N GLU A 19 -21.85 9.40 -7.42
CA GLU A 19 -22.16 9.65 -8.83
C GLU A 19 -23.67 9.53 -9.08
N SER A 20 -24.19 10.36 -9.97
CA SER A 20 -25.59 10.34 -10.39
C SER A 20 -25.76 9.48 -11.64
N LEU A 21 -26.68 8.51 -11.60
CA LEU A 21 -27.08 7.73 -12.77
C LEU A 21 -28.57 7.91 -13.04
N ASN A 22 -29.00 7.78 -14.30
CA ASN A 22 -30.42 7.76 -14.63
C ASN A 22 -30.96 6.33 -14.50
N PRO A 23 -31.80 6.04 -13.51
CA PRO A 23 -32.22 4.67 -13.24
C PRO A 23 -33.16 4.11 -14.33
N TYR A 24 -33.79 4.98 -15.13
CA TYR A 24 -34.70 4.58 -16.21
C TYR A 24 -33.99 4.21 -17.51
N SER A 25 -32.76 4.69 -17.72
CA SER A 25 -31.99 4.44 -18.95
C SER A 25 -30.75 3.58 -18.74
N THR A 26 -30.35 3.33 -17.49
CA THR A 26 -29.12 2.63 -17.15
C THR A 26 -29.45 1.26 -16.57
N THR A 27 -28.84 0.22 -17.14
CA THR A 27 -28.86 -1.14 -16.56
C THR A 27 -27.86 -1.25 -15.43
N PHE A 28 -28.03 -2.24 -14.56
CA PHE A 28 -27.08 -2.50 -13.49
C PHE A 28 -25.67 -2.76 -14.03
N LYS A 29 -25.54 -3.59 -15.09
CA LYS A 29 -24.28 -3.82 -15.79
C LYS A 29 -23.64 -2.54 -16.32
N GLN A 30 -24.41 -1.66 -16.95
CA GLN A 30 -23.89 -0.37 -17.44
C GLN A 30 -23.43 0.52 -16.28
N GLY A 31 -24.18 0.57 -15.19
CA GLY A 31 -23.78 1.33 -14.00
C GLY A 31 -22.50 0.79 -13.37
N ILE A 32 -22.36 -0.54 -13.27
CA ILE A 32 -21.14 -1.18 -12.75
C ILE A 32 -19.94 -0.90 -13.67
N GLN A 33 -20.12 -0.98 -14.99
CA GLN A 33 -19.08 -0.65 -15.96
C GLN A 33 -18.66 0.82 -15.84
N TYR A 34 -19.61 1.74 -15.68
CA TYR A 34 -19.32 3.16 -15.44
C TYR A 34 -18.44 3.37 -14.21
N VAL A 35 -18.78 2.72 -13.08
CA VAL A 35 -17.98 2.82 -11.85
C VAL A 35 -16.59 2.21 -12.04
N LYS A 36 -16.49 1.08 -12.75
CA LYS A 36 -15.22 0.44 -13.11
C LYS A 36 -14.31 1.37 -13.91
N ASP A 37 -14.84 2.02 -14.95
CA ASP A 37 -14.06 2.93 -15.80
C ASP A 37 -13.54 4.14 -15.01
N LYS A 38 -14.38 4.69 -14.11
CA LYS A 38 -14.00 5.77 -13.18
C LYS A 38 -12.89 5.35 -12.22
N LEU A 39 -13.00 4.16 -11.63
CA LEU A 39 -11.98 3.63 -10.72
C LEU A 39 -10.65 3.42 -11.44
N GLN A 40 -10.66 2.83 -12.64
CA GLN A 40 -9.46 2.64 -13.44
C GLN A 40 -8.78 3.98 -13.81
N MET A 41 -9.56 4.98 -14.20
CA MET A 41 -9.04 6.32 -14.50
C MET A 41 -8.40 6.96 -13.26
N SER A 42 -9.04 6.82 -12.11
CA SER A 42 -8.51 7.31 -10.83
C SER A 42 -7.23 6.55 -10.43
N ALA A 43 -7.21 5.24 -10.57
CA ALA A 43 -6.05 4.40 -10.24
C ALA A 43 -4.85 4.74 -11.12
N HIS A 44 -5.08 4.96 -12.43
CA HIS A 44 -4.06 5.42 -13.35
C HIS A 44 -3.49 6.79 -12.93
N PHE A 45 -4.36 7.75 -12.61
CA PHE A 45 -3.92 9.11 -12.28
C PHE A 45 -3.18 9.19 -10.94
N ILE A 46 -3.60 8.40 -9.94
CA ILE A 46 -3.02 8.44 -8.59
C ILE A 46 -1.76 7.56 -8.50
N ASN A 47 -1.81 6.35 -9.06
CA ASN A 47 -0.80 5.31 -8.83
C ASN A 47 -0.06 4.87 -10.10
N GLY A 48 -0.44 5.36 -11.28
CA GLY A 48 0.09 4.86 -12.56
C GLY A 48 -0.30 3.41 -12.86
N THR A 49 -1.34 2.89 -12.20
CA THR A 49 -1.85 1.52 -12.34
C THR A 49 -2.99 1.47 -13.32
N ASP A 50 -2.86 0.68 -14.38
CA ASP A 50 -3.82 0.63 -15.50
C ASP A 50 -4.38 -0.78 -15.71
N GLU A 51 -3.68 -1.80 -15.20
CA GLU A 51 -4.05 -3.19 -15.36
C GLU A 51 -4.91 -3.62 -14.17
N LEU A 52 -6.21 -3.70 -14.39
CA LEU A 52 -7.16 -4.17 -13.40
C LEU A 52 -7.04 -5.69 -13.22
N ILE A 53 -6.68 -6.12 -12.01
CA ILE A 53 -6.53 -7.53 -11.65
C ILE A 53 -7.87 -8.10 -11.18
N ILE A 54 -8.51 -7.38 -10.26
CA ILE A 54 -9.73 -7.83 -9.60
C ILE A 54 -10.72 -6.68 -9.59
N PHE A 55 -11.96 -6.98 -9.95
CA PHE A 55 -13.10 -6.10 -9.77
C PHE A 55 -14.31 -6.94 -9.42
N GLU A 56 -14.87 -6.71 -8.24
CA GLU A 56 -15.97 -7.48 -7.68
C GLU A 56 -16.97 -6.54 -7.00
N CYS A 57 -18.25 -6.69 -7.29
CA CYS A 57 -19.32 -6.01 -6.57
C CYS A 57 -19.96 -7.00 -5.59
N LYS A 58 -19.91 -6.70 -4.29
CA LYS A 58 -20.43 -7.56 -3.22
C LYS A 58 -21.90 -7.25 -2.98
N PHE A 59 -22.76 -7.91 -3.76
CA PHE A 59 -24.22 -7.66 -3.78
C PHE A 59 -24.89 -7.79 -2.41
N ASP A 60 -24.42 -8.72 -1.58
CA ASP A 60 -24.87 -8.96 -0.20
C ASP A 60 -24.57 -7.79 0.74
N LYS A 61 -23.61 -6.93 0.39
CA LYS A 61 -23.17 -5.77 1.17
C LYS A 61 -23.64 -4.43 0.61
N CYS A 62 -24.21 -4.42 -0.59
CA CYS A 62 -24.88 -3.24 -1.14
C CYS A 62 -26.05 -2.82 -0.25
N LYS A 63 -26.37 -1.52 -0.23
CA LYS A 63 -27.52 -0.99 0.52
C LYS A 63 -28.42 -0.17 -0.39
N PRO A 64 -29.71 -0.52 -0.50
CA PRO A 64 -30.32 -1.74 0.04
C PRO A 64 -29.74 -2.99 -0.62
N ALA A 65 -29.85 -4.12 0.09
CA ALA A 65 -29.28 -5.39 -0.36
C ALA A 65 -29.83 -5.74 -1.73
N LEU A 66 -28.93 -6.03 -2.67
CA LEU A 66 -29.30 -6.52 -3.98
C LEU A 66 -29.64 -8.01 -3.83
N LEU A 67 -30.77 -8.43 -4.38
CA LEU A 67 -31.10 -9.86 -4.45
C LEU A 67 -29.95 -10.57 -5.17
N SER A 68 -29.29 -11.51 -4.48
CA SER A 68 -28.15 -12.30 -4.99
C SER A 68 -28.47 -13.10 -6.26
N ASN A 69 -29.75 -13.15 -6.64
CA ASN A 69 -30.31 -14.00 -7.68
C ASN A 69 -30.55 -13.20 -8.98
N MET A 70 -29.80 -12.12 -9.22
CA MET A 70 -29.83 -11.40 -10.49
C MET A 70 -29.15 -12.25 -11.58
N ASN A 71 -29.85 -13.29 -12.02
CA ASN A 71 -29.44 -14.13 -13.14
C ASN A 71 -29.36 -13.34 -14.46
N ASN A 72 -29.93 -12.12 -14.49
CA ASN A 72 -29.90 -11.24 -15.64
C ASN A 72 -29.14 -9.93 -15.30
N PRO A 73 -27.92 -9.73 -15.81
CA PRO A 73 -27.15 -8.51 -15.59
C PRO A 73 -27.72 -7.27 -16.33
N ASP A 74 -28.62 -7.47 -17.28
CA ASP A 74 -29.22 -6.40 -18.09
C ASP A 74 -30.51 -5.82 -17.46
N ILE A 75 -30.80 -6.16 -16.21
CA ILE A 75 -31.92 -5.55 -15.46
C ILE A 75 -31.66 -4.04 -15.29
N SER A 76 -32.72 -3.24 -15.52
CA SER A 76 -32.66 -1.79 -15.35
C SER A 76 -32.50 -1.41 -13.87
N LEU A 77 -31.78 -0.33 -13.57
CA LEU A 77 -31.70 0.18 -12.19
C LEU A 77 -33.09 0.55 -11.64
N HIS A 78 -34.00 0.99 -12.51
CA HIS A 78 -35.40 1.23 -12.16
C HIS A 78 -36.06 -0.04 -11.62
N ASP A 79 -35.95 -1.17 -12.31
CA ASP A 79 -36.59 -2.41 -11.89
C ASP A 79 -36.06 -2.94 -10.56
N ILE A 80 -34.80 -2.65 -10.25
CA ILE A 80 -34.16 -3.03 -8.99
C ILE A 80 -34.68 -2.19 -7.83
N TYR A 81 -34.82 -0.88 -8.03
CA TYR A 81 -34.99 0.07 -6.94
C TYR A 81 -36.36 0.75 -6.87
N LYS A 82 -37.27 0.49 -7.83
CA LYS A 82 -38.60 1.14 -7.93
C LYS A 82 -39.50 1.02 -6.70
N TYR A 83 -39.31 -0.02 -5.89
CA TYR A 83 -40.13 -0.27 -4.70
C TYR A 83 -39.56 0.37 -3.42
N LEU A 84 -38.42 1.08 -3.52
CA LEU A 84 -37.85 1.77 -2.38
C LEU A 84 -38.60 3.06 -2.07
N PRO A 85 -38.72 3.43 -0.77
CA PRO A 85 -39.23 4.73 -0.37
C PRO A 85 -38.46 5.86 -1.06
N HIS A 86 -39.17 6.87 -1.53
CA HIS A 86 -38.62 8.09 -2.16
C HIS A 86 -37.93 7.87 -3.53
N TYR A 87 -38.05 6.69 -4.16
CA TYR A 87 -37.59 6.50 -5.54
C TYR A 87 -38.26 7.50 -6.51
N PRO A 88 -37.53 8.11 -7.47
CA PRO A 88 -36.12 7.91 -7.82
C PRO A 88 -35.12 8.80 -7.06
N ILE A 89 -35.57 9.57 -6.06
CA ILE A 89 -34.73 10.48 -5.25
C ILE A 89 -34.12 9.70 -4.08
N ILE A 90 -33.19 8.80 -4.39
CA ILE A 90 -32.57 7.90 -3.41
C ILE A 90 -31.06 7.86 -3.55
N GLN A 91 -30.41 7.44 -2.47
CA GLN A 91 -28.99 7.13 -2.44
C GLN A 91 -28.83 5.63 -2.18
N VAL A 92 -28.11 4.94 -3.05
CA VAL A 92 -27.81 3.51 -2.91
C VAL A 92 -26.29 3.33 -2.73
N HIS A 93 -25.91 2.44 -1.82
CA HIS A 93 -24.52 2.07 -1.58
C HIS A 93 -24.17 0.82 -2.37
N TRP A 94 -23.12 0.89 -3.18
CA TRP A 94 -22.53 -0.26 -3.86
C TRP A 94 -21.21 -0.62 -3.19
N GLU A 95 -21.10 -1.86 -2.72
CA GLU A 95 -19.87 -2.38 -2.14
C GLU A 95 -18.99 -2.95 -3.25
N ILE A 96 -17.94 -2.23 -3.61
CA ILE A 96 -17.05 -2.59 -4.72
C ILE A 96 -15.65 -2.88 -4.17
N PHE A 97 -15.07 -3.97 -4.63
CA PHE A 97 -13.70 -4.35 -4.36
C PHE A 97 -12.91 -4.29 -5.67
N GLU A 98 -11.80 -3.56 -5.66
CA GLU A 98 -10.95 -3.33 -6.82
C GLU A 98 -9.49 -3.54 -6.44
N THR A 99 -8.70 -4.13 -7.34
CA THR A 99 -7.25 -4.15 -7.25
C THR A 99 -6.66 -4.02 -8.64
N SER A 100 -5.74 -3.07 -8.81
CA SER A 100 -5.06 -2.78 -10.06
C SER A 100 -3.54 -2.79 -9.87
N MET A 101 -2.80 -3.00 -10.95
CA MET A 101 -1.34 -2.97 -10.99
C MET A 101 -0.83 -2.15 -12.18
N VAL A 102 0.45 -1.79 -12.11
CA VAL A 102 1.16 -1.22 -13.25
C VAL A 102 1.37 -2.32 -14.29
N PRO A 103 0.97 -2.11 -15.56
CA PRO A 103 1.17 -3.13 -16.58
C PRO A 103 2.64 -3.49 -16.71
N TYR A 104 2.96 -4.79 -16.82
CA TYR A 104 4.35 -5.26 -16.96
C TYR A 104 5.09 -4.60 -18.14
N LYS A 105 4.37 -4.25 -19.22
CA LYS A 105 4.94 -3.52 -20.38
C LYS A 105 5.54 -2.16 -20.00
N ARG A 106 5.08 -1.55 -18.91
CA ARG A 106 5.59 -0.28 -18.36
C ARG A 106 6.49 -0.48 -17.15
N THR A 107 6.70 -1.73 -16.73
CA THR A 107 7.70 -2.04 -15.72
C THR A 107 9.07 -2.13 -16.38
N ILE A 108 10.07 -1.50 -15.79
CA ILE A 108 11.45 -1.62 -16.25
C ILE A 108 12.01 -2.90 -15.65
N TYR A 109 12.31 -3.87 -16.50
CA TYR A 109 13.05 -5.05 -16.08
C TYR A 109 14.49 -4.63 -15.75
N ILE A 110 14.81 -4.58 -14.46
CA ILE A 110 16.18 -4.33 -14.02
C ILE A 110 16.87 -5.68 -13.87
N GLN A 111 17.63 -6.05 -14.90
CA GLN A 111 18.52 -7.21 -14.82
C GLN A 111 19.67 -6.87 -13.87
N ARG A 112 19.78 -7.59 -12.74
CA ARG A 112 20.85 -7.43 -11.73
C ARG A 112 22.24 -7.89 -12.21
N ASN A 113 22.62 -7.56 -13.43
CA ASN A 113 23.90 -8.02 -13.97
C ASN A 113 25.09 -7.20 -13.46
N ASN A 114 24.86 -5.94 -13.03
CA ASN A 114 25.93 -5.01 -12.66
C ASN A 114 25.80 -4.40 -11.25
N LEU A 115 24.86 -4.85 -10.42
CA LEU A 115 24.99 -4.55 -8.98
C LEU A 115 26.25 -5.28 -8.53
N SER A 116 27.24 -4.53 -8.03
CA SER A 116 28.43 -5.14 -7.43
C SER A 116 27.91 -6.19 -6.46
N LYS A 117 28.23 -7.47 -6.69
CA LYS A 117 28.14 -8.49 -5.65
C LYS A 117 28.78 -7.83 -4.44
N SER A 118 27.98 -7.58 -3.40
CA SER A 118 28.35 -6.93 -2.14
C SER A 118 29.86 -6.73 -2.06
N VAL A 119 30.34 -5.49 -2.26
CA VAL A 119 31.78 -5.19 -2.17
C VAL A 119 32.32 -5.94 -0.94
N PRO A 120 33.29 -6.87 -1.10
CA PRO A 120 33.92 -7.47 0.05
C PRO A 120 34.49 -6.31 0.86
N ILE A 121 34.01 -6.15 2.09
CA ILE A 121 34.35 -5.03 2.97
C ILE A 121 35.86 -5.07 3.20
N GLN A 122 36.61 -4.36 2.36
CA GLN A 122 37.98 -3.96 2.62
C GLN A 122 37.97 -2.45 2.80
N ASN A 123 38.34 -2.07 4.01
CA ASN A 123 38.35 -0.71 4.54
C ASN A 123 39.11 0.24 3.60
N ILE A 124 38.39 1.00 2.78
CA ILE A 124 38.97 2.15 2.09
C ILE A 124 38.57 3.38 2.92
N VAL A 125 39.53 3.84 3.72
CA VAL A 125 39.41 5.07 4.51
C VAL A 125 39.61 6.25 3.57
N ILE A 126 38.54 6.98 3.25
CA ILE A 126 38.61 8.27 2.58
C ILE A 126 38.30 9.35 3.63
N SER A 127 39.31 10.13 4.00
CA SER A 127 39.15 11.28 4.88
C SER A 127 38.63 12.49 4.08
N SER A 128 37.42 12.97 4.41
CA SER A 128 36.92 14.27 3.95
C SER A 128 36.48 15.10 5.16
N ASN A 129 37.07 16.30 5.30
CA ASN A 129 36.97 17.18 6.47
C ASN A 129 35.91 18.29 6.31
N GLU A 130 34.87 18.10 5.52
CA GLU A 130 33.77 19.07 5.40
C GLU A 130 32.57 18.67 6.25
N LYS A 131 32.09 19.58 7.12
CA LYS A 131 30.87 19.36 7.91
C LYS A 131 29.64 19.54 7.03
N PRO A 132 28.80 18.51 6.80
CA PRO A 132 27.54 18.69 6.10
C PRO A 132 26.43 19.14 7.05
N THR A 133 25.59 20.03 6.57
CA THR A 133 24.29 20.38 7.14
C THR A 133 23.35 19.18 7.16
N PHE A 134 22.58 19.06 8.25
CA PHE A 134 21.75 17.93 8.70
C PHE A 134 21.05 17.11 7.60
N ASN A 135 21.27 15.79 7.59
CA ASN A 135 20.54 14.79 6.79
C ASN A 135 19.75 13.86 7.75
N PRO A 136 18.40 13.74 7.64
CA PRO A 136 17.59 13.05 8.64
C PRO A 136 17.70 11.53 8.65
N LEU A 137 18.39 10.89 7.69
CA LEU A 137 18.46 9.43 7.61
C LEU A 137 19.87 8.96 7.20
N LEU A 138 20.75 8.95 8.21
CA LEU A 138 21.90 8.06 8.45
C LEU A 138 22.95 7.91 7.33
N TYR A 139 24.14 8.47 7.61
CA TYR A 139 25.33 8.49 6.75
C TYR A 139 26.17 7.20 6.89
N GLU A 140 27.04 6.98 5.90
CA GLU A 140 27.97 5.85 5.69
C GLU A 140 28.91 5.54 6.88
N CYS A 141 29.04 6.47 7.85
CA CYS A 141 29.89 6.33 9.05
C CYS A 141 29.29 5.46 10.18
N ASP A 142 28.06 4.96 10.05
CA ASP A 142 27.43 4.18 11.13
C ASP A 142 27.65 2.66 11.03
N LEU A 143 28.36 2.14 10.02
CA LEU A 143 28.72 0.71 9.98
C LEU A 143 29.69 0.31 11.09
N HIS A 144 30.68 1.16 11.41
CA HIS A 144 31.55 0.95 12.57
C HIS A 144 30.77 1.05 13.87
N LYS A 145 29.79 1.97 13.97
CA LYS A 145 28.91 2.04 15.14
C LYS A 145 27.99 0.84 15.24
N LEU A 146 27.42 0.35 14.14
CA LEU A 146 26.56 -0.84 14.10
C LEU A 146 27.34 -2.12 14.41
N LYS A 147 28.61 -2.22 13.99
CA LYS A 147 29.49 -3.33 14.35
C LYS A 147 29.89 -3.27 15.82
N VAL A 148 30.28 -2.08 16.32
CA VAL A 148 30.49 -1.84 17.75
C VAL A 148 29.21 -2.12 18.55
N ILE A 149 28.03 -1.82 18.02
CA ILE A 149 26.74 -2.11 18.62
C ILE A 149 26.43 -3.61 18.57
N GLN A 150 26.70 -4.31 17.48
CA GLN A 150 26.53 -5.75 17.36
C GLN A 150 27.45 -6.49 18.34
N ASP A 151 28.71 -6.06 18.43
CA ASP A 151 29.71 -6.57 19.37
C ASP A 151 29.34 -6.20 20.82
N ALA A 152 28.73 -5.03 21.06
CA ALA A 152 28.19 -4.61 22.35
C ALA A 152 26.89 -5.34 22.73
N VAL A 153 26.06 -5.71 21.76
CA VAL A 153 24.79 -6.44 21.95
C VAL A 153 25.05 -7.91 22.27
N HIS A 154 26.09 -8.51 21.68
CA HIS A 154 26.56 -9.84 22.10
C HIS A 154 27.18 -9.85 23.50
N SER A 155 27.68 -8.70 23.99
CA SER A 155 28.34 -8.62 25.31
C SER A 155 27.48 -8.02 26.44
N LYS A 156 26.41 -7.26 26.16
CA LYS A 156 25.50 -6.69 27.18
C LYS A 156 24.05 -6.60 26.69
N VAL A 157 23.25 -7.57 27.11
CA VAL A 157 21.79 -7.69 26.86
C VAL A 157 20.93 -6.52 27.44
N SER A 158 21.50 -5.51 28.10
CA SER A 158 20.71 -4.61 28.98
C SER A 158 20.43 -3.18 28.51
N ARG A 159 21.04 -2.60 27.47
CA ARG A 159 20.81 -1.16 27.16
C ARG A 159 20.88 -0.80 25.68
N ASN A 160 19.84 -1.10 24.93
CA ASN A 160 19.68 -0.55 23.58
C ASN A 160 18.26 -0.05 23.31
N TYR A 161 17.78 0.84 24.19
CA TYR A 161 16.46 1.46 24.08
C TYR A 161 16.31 2.34 22.84
N GLU A 162 17.39 3.05 22.45
CA GLU A 162 17.40 3.91 21.26
C GLU A 162 17.27 3.09 19.97
N LEU A 163 18.05 2.02 19.83
CA LEU A 163 17.97 1.15 18.66
C LEU A 163 16.63 0.42 18.57
N ARG A 164 16.08 -0.04 19.71
CA ARG A 164 14.72 -0.58 19.75
C ARG A 164 13.68 0.47 19.35
N GLY A 165 13.85 1.72 19.77
CA GLY A 165 12.98 2.84 19.38
C GLY A 165 13.01 3.09 17.88
N LEU A 166 14.20 3.17 17.28
CA LEU A 166 14.35 3.37 15.84
C LEU A 166 13.74 2.22 15.02
N LEU A 167 14.00 0.96 15.43
CA LEU A 167 13.41 -0.21 14.78
C LEU A 167 11.90 -0.25 14.93
N TYR A 168 11.40 0.16 16.10
CA TYR A 168 9.97 0.26 16.36
C TYR A 168 9.30 1.27 15.44
N GLU A 169 9.92 2.43 15.21
CA GLU A 169 9.42 3.42 14.25
C GLU A 169 9.46 2.92 12.81
N MET A 170 10.54 2.24 12.39
CA MET A 170 10.61 1.62 11.06
C MET A 170 9.48 0.60 10.86
N ILE A 171 9.28 -0.31 11.82
CA ILE A 171 8.24 -1.33 11.76
C ILE A 171 6.83 -0.71 11.82
N LYS A 172 6.65 0.36 12.60
CA LYS A 172 5.38 1.09 12.67
C LYS A 172 4.96 1.57 11.28
N ASN A 173 5.91 2.07 10.50
CA ASN A 173 5.72 2.60 9.16
C ASN A 173 5.56 1.53 8.06
N VAL A 174 5.84 0.25 8.36
CA VAL A 174 5.53 -0.88 7.47
C VAL A 174 4.01 -1.15 7.48
N SER A 175 3.35 -1.06 6.33
CA SER A 175 1.89 -1.21 6.20
C SER A 175 1.41 -2.67 6.35
N HIS A 176 2.32 -3.64 6.24
CA HIS A 176 1.95 -5.05 6.21
C HIS A 176 1.69 -5.68 7.59
N LYS A 177 0.40 -5.99 7.84
CA LYS A 177 -0.07 -6.73 9.03
C LYS A 177 0.62 -8.09 9.21
N ASN A 178 1.03 -8.73 8.11
CA ASN A 178 1.69 -10.04 8.17
C ASN A 178 3.10 -9.97 8.76
N ILE A 179 3.89 -8.95 8.38
CA ILE A 179 5.24 -8.74 8.93
C ILE A 179 5.14 -8.38 10.42
N LYS A 180 4.20 -7.49 10.79
CA LYS A 180 3.93 -7.13 12.19
C LYS A 180 3.57 -8.34 13.06
N LYS A 181 2.81 -9.30 12.52
CA LYS A 181 2.51 -10.57 13.20
C LYS A 181 3.74 -11.47 13.35
N GLN A 182 4.55 -11.62 12.29
CA GLN A 182 5.71 -12.51 12.32
C GLN A 182 6.78 -12.08 13.34
N ILE A 183 6.88 -10.79 13.63
CA ILE A 183 7.86 -10.21 14.56
C ILE A 183 7.27 -9.91 15.95
N ASN A 184 6.03 -10.36 16.22
CA ASN A 184 5.31 -10.09 17.47
C ASN A 184 5.27 -8.59 17.84
N TYR A 185 5.07 -7.72 16.85
CA TYR A 185 5.03 -6.28 17.05
C TYR A 185 3.86 -5.87 17.96
N ASN A 186 4.15 -5.11 19.02
CA ASN A 186 3.15 -4.59 19.93
C ASN A 186 3.09 -3.07 19.84
N GLU A 187 2.02 -2.55 19.23
CA GLU A 187 1.82 -1.12 18.95
C GLU A 187 1.71 -0.22 20.20
N LYS A 188 1.48 -0.80 21.38
CA LYS A 188 1.38 -0.08 22.65
C LYS A 188 2.66 -0.13 23.47
N ASN A 189 3.61 -1.02 23.15
CA ASN A 189 4.78 -1.22 23.98
C ASN A 189 6.04 -1.56 23.15
N PRO A 190 6.91 -0.56 22.89
CA PRO A 190 8.15 -0.76 22.13
C PRO A 190 9.14 -1.69 22.82
N ASN A 191 9.06 -1.83 24.14
CA ASN A 191 9.97 -2.67 24.92
C ASN A 191 9.69 -4.18 24.76
N LYS A 192 8.54 -4.55 24.16
CA LYS A 192 8.19 -5.94 23.86
C LYS A 192 8.78 -6.47 22.55
N LEU A 193 9.40 -5.61 21.73
CA LEU A 193 10.08 -6.07 20.52
C LEU A 193 11.31 -6.89 20.92
N ILE A 194 11.24 -8.21 20.71
CA ILE A 194 12.37 -9.12 20.92
C ILE A 194 13.13 -9.20 19.61
N LEU A 195 14.35 -8.65 19.58
CA LEU A 195 15.25 -8.77 18.44
C LEU A 195 15.87 -10.17 18.47
N ASN A 196 15.52 -11.00 17.49
CA ASN A 196 16.15 -12.30 17.25
C ASN A 196 16.79 -12.30 15.86
N GLU A 197 17.62 -13.31 15.56
CA GLU A 197 18.34 -13.41 14.28
C GLU A 197 17.40 -13.33 13.08
N LYS A 198 16.22 -13.98 13.14
CA LYS A 198 15.23 -13.94 12.06
C LYS A 198 14.71 -12.52 11.78
N ILE A 199 14.42 -11.74 12.83
CA ILE A 199 13.97 -10.35 12.71
C ILE A 199 15.09 -9.48 12.18
N LEU A 200 16.33 -9.70 12.64
CA LEU A 200 17.50 -8.98 12.14
C LEU A 200 17.73 -9.26 10.65
N THR A 201 17.55 -10.50 10.20
CA THR A 201 17.62 -10.86 8.77
C THR A 201 16.57 -10.13 7.95
N ILE A 202 15.30 -10.14 8.37
CA ILE A 202 14.21 -9.43 7.67
C ILE A 202 14.50 -7.92 7.60
N LEU A 203 14.97 -7.32 8.70
CA LEU A 203 15.33 -5.90 8.74
C LEU A 203 16.52 -5.59 7.84
N ASN A 204 17.50 -6.50 7.75
CA ASN A 204 18.65 -6.32 6.88
C ASN A 204 18.25 -6.40 5.40
N GLU A 205 17.34 -7.31 5.03
CA GLU A 205 16.78 -7.40 3.68
C GLU A 205 16.00 -6.13 3.31
N LEU A 206 15.15 -5.63 4.21
CA LEU A 206 14.43 -4.36 4.02
C LEU A 206 15.40 -3.18 3.87
N LYS A 207 16.47 -3.14 4.66
CA LYS A 207 17.52 -2.13 4.57
C LYS A 207 18.23 -2.19 3.21
N ILE A 208 18.64 -3.38 2.77
CA ILE A 208 19.28 -3.57 1.46
C ILE A 208 18.36 -3.07 0.35
N LEU A 209 17.07 -3.44 0.40
CA LEU A 209 16.09 -3.04 -0.59
C LEU A 209 15.82 -1.52 -0.60
N TYR A 210 15.79 -0.89 0.57
CA TYR A 210 15.61 0.56 0.71
C TYR A 210 16.82 1.36 0.19
N HIS A 211 18.03 0.84 0.38
CA HIS A 211 19.26 1.49 -0.10
C HIS A 211 19.70 1.02 -1.49
N ASP A 212 18.97 0.11 -2.14
CA ASP A 212 19.28 -0.37 -3.48
C ASP A 212 19.01 0.75 -4.49
N ASP A 213 20.06 1.25 -5.16
CA ASP A 213 20.00 2.34 -6.15
C ASP A 213 19.00 2.11 -7.29
N ILE A 214 18.44 0.91 -7.43
CA ILE A 214 17.24 0.62 -8.21
C ILE A 214 16.14 1.68 -8.00
N HIS A 215 15.91 2.15 -6.77
CA HIS A 215 14.89 3.18 -6.51
C HIS A 215 15.23 4.53 -7.17
N LYS A 216 16.52 4.85 -7.36
CA LYS A 216 16.96 6.05 -8.08
C LYS A 216 16.64 5.98 -9.58
N GLN A 217 16.52 4.77 -10.12
CA GLN A 217 16.13 4.55 -11.53
C GLN A 217 14.61 4.62 -11.75
N MET A 218 13.81 4.56 -10.68
CA MET A 218 12.34 4.61 -10.78
C MET A 218 11.80 6.03 -11.03
N GLY A 219 12.61 7.07 -10.85
CA GLY A 219 12.22 8.47 -11.08
C GLY A 219 11.28 9.07 -10.02
N TYR A 220 10.99 8.33 -8.95
CA TYR A 220 10.24 8.79 -7.78
C TYR A 220 10.82 8.19 -6.50
N SER A 221 10.68 8.90 -5.38
CA SER A 221 11.13 8.43 -4.08
C SER A 221 10.25 7.29 -3.58
N LEU A 222 10.84 6.11 -3.32
CA LEU A 222 10.16 5.03 -2.63
C LEU A 222 9.89 5.44 -1.18
N GLN A 223 8.61 5.43 -0.80
CA GLN A 223 8.22 5.47 0.61
C GLN A 223 8.26 4.05 1.17
N LEU A 224 8.46 3.88 2.48
CA LEU A 224 8.64 2.56 3.08
C LEU A 224 7.46 1.60 2.79
N TRP A 225 6.24 2.14 2.65
CA TRP A 225 5.03 1.38 2.31
C TRP A 225 4.94 0.97 0.83
N HIS A 226 5.75 1.54 -0.07
CA HIS A 226 5.84 1.06 -1.46
C HIS A 226 6.68 -0.22 -1.56
N ILE A 227 7.50 -0.47 -0.53
CA ILE A 227 8.41 -1.63 -0.44
C ILE A 227 7.80 -2.73 0.43
N CYS A 228 7.07 -2.35 1.49
CA CYS A 228 6.68 -3.25 2.57
C CYS A 228 5.18 -3.37 2.78
#